data_AF-A0A7Y2CP48-F1
#
_entry.id   AF-A0A7Y2CP48-F1
#
_cell.length_a   1.000
_cell.length_b   1.000
_cell.length_c   1.000
_cell.angle_alpha   90.00
_cell.angle_beta   90.00
_cell.angle_gamma   90.00
#
_symmetry.space_group_name_H-M   'P 1'
#
loop_
_entity.id
_entity.type
_entity.pdbx_description
1 polymer ?
#
loop_
_entity_poly.entity_id
_entity_poly.type
_entity_poly.pdbx_seq_one_letter_code
_entity_poly.pdbx_strand_id
1 'polypeptide(L)'
;MAGTSHENDKTARTPRLPGQISLKHVSRETINATGDGDPGFVELPVVEAVATPPGRARRPDWLRVKLPYGKAYKNLVDIIDTHELHTVCQSARCPNMGECWTAGTATFMILGNVCTRSCGFCAVLTGRPDEGLDYDEPRRVADAVKKMGVKHAVITSVNRDERKDGGAPIFADTIRLIREATSGCTVEVLIPDFRGLWDALQIVLDERPDILNHNVETVPRLYRKVRPQAEYQRSLEVLSRSKAQSLRTKSGIMVGLGESDDEVLALMDDFAGIGLDVMTIGQYLQPTHMHLPVEEFVHPDKFAWYKEEGERRGIEHVESGPLVRSSYHAERHV
;
A
#
# COMPACT_ATOMS: atom_id res chain seq x y z
N MET A 1 52.76 -8.81 -25.13
CA MET A 1 51.35 -9.28 -25.07
C MET A 1 50.80 -8.85 -23.73
N ALA A 2 50.16 -7.68 -23.70
CA ALA A 2 49.59 -7.10 -22.49
C ALA A 2 48.09 -7.43 -22.46
N GLY A 3 47.66 -8.12 -21.41
CA GLY A 3 46.25 -8.40 -21.15
C GLY A 3 45.57 -7.17 -20.58
N THR A 4 44.48 -6.73 -21.20
CA THR A 4 43.63 -5.64 -20.72
C THR A 4 42.51 -6.21 -19.86
N SER A 5 42.49 -5.78 -18.62
CA SER A 5 41.44 -5.92 -17.62
C SER A 5 40.13 -5.28 -18.07
N HIS A 6 39.02 -6.02 -18.00
CA HIS A 6 37.68 -5.45 -18.07
C HIS A 6 37.26 -5.01 -16.67
N GLU A 7 37.40 -3.70 -16.41
CA GLU A 7 36.83 -3.02 -15.24
C GLU A 7 35.32 -2.87 -15.43
N ASN A 8 34.55 -3.41 -14.46
CA ASN A 8 33.11 -3.27 -14.37
C ASN A 8 32.76 -1.86 -13.89
N ASP A 9 32.29 -0.99 -14.80
CA ASP A 9 31.71 0.30 -14.42
C ASP A 9 30.27 0.10 -13.89
N LYS A 10 30.13 -0.01 -12.56
CA LYS A 10 28.86 0.11 -11.85
C LYS A 10 28.59 1.59 -11.56
N THR A 11 28.21 2.34 -12.59
CA THR A 11 27.64 3.68 -12.40
C THR A 11 26.18 3.55 -11.92
N ALA A 12 25.93 3.98 -10.69
CA ALA A 12 24.59 4.17 -10.14
C ALA A 12 23.78 5.08 -11.08
N ARG A 13 22.73 4.55 -11.70
CA ARG A 13 21.87 5.34 -12.59
C ARG A 13 21.04 6.30 -11.75
N THR A 14 21.39 7.58 -11.83
CA THR A 14 20.59 8.68 -11.27
C THR A 14 19.15 8.61 -11.80
N PRO A 15 18.11 8.78 -10.96
CA PRO A 15 16.72 8.77 -11.40
C PRO A 15 16.48 9.86 -12.45
N ARG A 16 15.77 9.54 -13.54
CA ARG A 16 15.39 10.54 -14.55
C ARG A 16 14.29 11.44 -13.99
N LEU A 17 14.53 12.73 -13.99
CA LEU A 17 13.57 13.77 -13.57
C LEU A 17 12.42 13.91 -14.60
N PRO A 18 11.25 14.45 -14.19
CA PRO A 18 10.19 14.82 -15.14
C PRO A 18 10.74 15.74 -16.25
N GLY A 19 10.55 15.36 -17.52
CA GLY A 19 11.11 16.04 -18.69
C GLY A 19 12.40 15.41 -19.26
N GLN A 20 13.06 14.51 -18.52
CA GLN A 20 14.22 13.75 -19.00
C GLN A 20 13.83 12.42 -19.69
N ILE A 21 12.53 12.17 -19.85
CA ILE A 21 11.99 10.99 -20.53
C ILE A 21 11.19 11.50 -21.74
N SER A 22 11.70 11.23 -22.94
CA SER A 22 10.94 11.41 -24.17
C SER A 22 9.92 10.27 -24.27
N LEU A 23 8.64 10.58 -24.02
CA LEU A 23 7.53 9.66 -24.24
C LEU A 23 7.15 9.71 -25.73
N LYS A 24 7.00 8.54 -26.36
CA LYS A 24 6.44 8.48 -27.72
C LYS A 24 4.98 8.92 -27.65
N HIS A 25 4.63 9.98 -28.37
CA HIS A 25 3.24 10.31 -28.63
C HIS A 25 2.64 9.23 -29.54
N VAL A 26 1.62 8.54 -29.04
CA VAL A 26 0.77 7.68 -29.87
C VAL A 26 -0.45 8.52 -30.24
N SER A 27 -0.67 8.74 -31.53
CA SER A 27 -1.91 9.34 -32.02
C SER A 27 -3.06 8.40 -31.67
N ARG A 28 -4.12 8.94 -31.05
CA ARG A 28 -5.41 8.24 -31.02
C ARG A 28 -5.89 8.10 -32.45
N GLU A 29 -5.69 6.94 -33.06
CA GLU A 29 -6.38 6.61 -34.29
C GLU A 29 -7.87 6.53 -33.98
N THR A 30 -8.63 7.37 -34.67
CA THR A 30 -10.09 7.34 -34.66
C THR A 30 -10.53 5.97 -35.19
N ILE A 31 -11.17 5.17 -34.35
CA ILE A 31 -11.85 3.96 -34.82
C ILE A 31 -12.99 4.45 -35.73
N ASN A 32 -12.81 4.31 -37.03
CA ASN A 32 -13.84 4.61 -38.02
C ASN A 32 -15.02 3.67 -37.76
N ALA A 33 -16.17 4.25 -37.39
CA ALA A 33 -17.44 3.58 -37.45
C ALA A 33 -17.76 3.28 -38.92
N THR A 34 -17.47 2.06 -39.36
CA THR A 34 -18.12 1.47 -40.53
C THR A 34 -19.39 0.82 -39.99
N GLY A 35 -20.48 1.58 -40.02
CA GLY A 35 -21.80 1.00 -39.94
C GLY A 35 -22.14 0.46 -41.31
N ASP A 36 -22.68 -0.76 -41.38
CA ASP A 36 -23.48 -1.19 -42.52
C ASP A 36 -24.56 -2.15 -42.02
N GLY A 37 -25.81 -1.83 -42.38
CA GLY A 37 -26.87 -2.82 -42.43
C GLY A 37 -26.58 -3.77 -43.59
N ASP A 38 -26.11 -4.96 -43.27
CA ASP A 38 -26.12 -6.18 -44.10
C ASP A 38 -26.36 -7.36 -43.14
N PRO A 39 -27.13 -8.41 -43.52
CA PRO A 39 -27.74 -9.36 -42.61
C PRO A 39 -26.73 -10.47 -42.27
N GLY A 40 -25.71 -10.11 -41.51
CA GLY A 40 -24.79 -11.04 -40.89
C GLY A 40 -24.81 -10.77 -39.40
N PHE A 41 -25.62 -11.51 -38.64
CA PHE A 41 -25.39 -11.62 -37.20
C PHE A 41 -23.99 -12.20 -37.03
N VAL A 42 -22.99 -11.34 -36.80
CA VAL A 42 -21.77 -11.76 -36.15
C VAL A 42 -22.18 -12.01 -34.71
N GLU A 43 -22.60 -13.24 -34.42
CA GLU A 43 -22.54 -13.75 -33.06
C GLU A 43 -21.11 -13.49 -32.59
N LEU A 44 -20.98 -12.48 -31.72
CA LEU A 44 -19.79 -12.36 -30.88
C LEU A 44 -19.61 -13.74 -30.27
N PRO A 45 -18.43 -14.37 -30.35
CA PRO A 45 -18.22 -15.62 -29.65
C PRO A 45 -18.58 -15.34 -28.20
N VAL A 46 -19.66 -15.97 -27.74
CA VAL A 46 -19.92 -16.10 -26.32
C VAL A 46 -18.65 -16.74 -25.81
N VAL A 47 -17.80 -15.95 -25.16
CA VAL A 47 -16.67 -16.49 -24.43
C VAL A 47 -17.35 -17.38 -23.41
N GLU A 48 -17.43 -18.69 -23.72
CA GLU A 48 -17.85 -19.71 -22.77
C GLU A 48 -17.14 -19.35 -21.48
N ALA A 49 -17.92 -19.12 -20.42
CA ALA A 49 -17.38 -18.75 -19.13
C ALA A 49 -16.19 -19.65 -18.87
N VAL A 50 -14.98 -19.10 -18.95
CA VAL A 50 -13.76 -19.88 -18.96
C VAL A 50 -13.86 -20.79 -17.76
N ALA A 51 -13.99 -22.10 -18.03
CA ALA A 51 -14.08 -23.09 -16.99
C ALA A 51 -12.95 -22.78 -16.01
N THR A 52 -13.30 -22.60 -14.74
CA THR A 52 -12.31 -22.24 -13.72
C THR A 52 -11.14 -23.20 -13.88
N PRO A 53 -9.90 -22.71 -14.13
CA PRO A 53 -8.78 -23.59 -14.39
C PRO A 53 -8.70 -24.62 -13.25
N PRO A 54 -8.64 -25.93 -13.54
CA PRO A 54 -8.49 -26.93 -12.50
C PRO A 54 -7.17 -26.64 -11.77
N GLY A 55 -7.25 -26.32 -10.48
CA GLY A 55 -6.08 -25.99 -9.67
C GLY A 55 -6.16 -24.71 -8.84
N ARG A 56 -7.21 -23.88 -8.97
CA ARG A 56 -7.41 -22.78 -8.01
C ARG A 56 -7.85 -23.34 -6.67
N ALA A 57 -6.97 -23.27 -5.67
CA ALA A 57 -7.30 -23.58 -4.29
C ALA A 57 -8.54 -22.77 -3.86
N ARG A 58 -9.59 -23.47 -3.41
CA ARG A 58 -10.79 -22.82 -2.89
C ARG A 58 -10.40 -22.02 -1.66
N ARG A 59 -10.91 -20.78 -1.51
CA ARG A 59 -10.65 -19.96 -0.32
C ARG A 59 -11.00 -20.78 0.94
N PRO A 60 -10.02 -21.03 1.83
CA PRO A 60 -10.23 -21.79 3.05
C PRO A 60 -11.24 -21.15 4.00
N ASP A 61 -11.79 -21.96 4.91
CA ASP A 61 -12.82 -21.53 5.85
C ASP A 61 -12.31 -20.47 6.84
N TRP A 62 -11.04 -20.54 7.26
CA TRP A 62 -10.42 -19.57 8.17
C TRP A 62 -10.20 -18.17 7.56
N LEU A 63 -10.40 -18.02 6.25
CA LEU A 63 -10.37 -16.73 5.56
C LEU A 63 -11.77 -16.16 5.28
N ARG A 64 -12.82 -16.80 5.81
CA ARG A 64 -14.19 -16.28 5.70
C ARG A 64 -14.49 -15.34 6.85
N VAL A 65 -14.90 -14.13 6.50
CA VAL A 65 -15.36 -13.11 7.43
C VAL A 65 -16.80 -12.72 7.13
N LYS A 66 -17.48 -12.19 8.14
CA LYS A 66 -18.74 -11.48 7.92
C LYS A 66 -18.42 -10.06 7.46
N LEU A 67 -19.03 -9.64 6.36
CA LEU A 67 -18.92 -8.26 5.94
C LEU A 67 -19.59 -7.33 6.97
N PRO A 68 -19.04 -6.14 7.21
CA PRO A 68 -19.66 -5.16 8.10
C PRO A 68 -21.01 -4.72 7.54
N TYR A 69 -22.02 -4.63 8.41
CA TYR A 69 -23.35 -4.13 8.07
C TYR A 69 -23.94 -3.33 9.24
N GLY A 70 -24.90 -2.44 8.95
CA GLY A 70 -25.65 -1.69 9.96
C GLY A 70 -25.46 -0.17 9.94
N LYS A 71 -26.12 0.52 10.87
CA LYS A 71 -26.21 1.99 10.91
C LYS A 71 -24.85 2.67 11.12
N ALA A 72 -23.97 2.08 11.95
CA ALA A 72 -22.63 2.61 12.18
C ALA A 72 -21.77 2.58 10.90
N TYR A 73 -21.84 1.49 10.13
CA TYR A 73 -21.17 1.38 8.83
C TYR A 73 -21.73 2.39 7.82
N LYS A 74 -23.06 2.54 7.75
CA LYS A 74 -23.68 3.52 6.85
C LYS A 74 -23.25 4.95 7.19
N ASN A 75 -23.30 5.34 8.47
CA ASN A 75 -22.86 6.66 8.91
C ASN A 75 -21.39 6.93 8.55
N LEU A 76 -20.51 5.91 8.63
CA LEU A 76 -19.11 6.02 8.22
C LEU A 76 -19.00 6.34 6.72
N VAL A 77 -19.66 5.54 5.88
CA VAL A 77 -19.68 5.76 4.43
C VAL A 77 -20.22 7.15 4.11
N ASP A 78 -21.32 7.55 4.75
CA ASP A 78 -21.93 8.86 4.57
C ASP A 78 -20.96 10.01 4.95
N ILE A 79 -20.17 9.86 6.03
CA ILE A 79 -19.16 10.87 6.42
C ILE A 79 -18.06 10.96 5.38
N ILE A 80 -17.50 9.83 4.94
CA ILE A 80 -16.42 9.80 3.94
C ILE A 80 -16.90 10.43 2.62
N ASP A 81 -18.10 10.06 2.16
CA ASP A 81 -18.68 10.58 0.92
C ASP A 81 -19.00 12.08 1.03
N THR A 82 -19.56 12.54 2.17
CA THR A 82 -19.88 13.96 2.38
C THR A 82 -18.63 14.86 2.42
N HIS A 83 -17.48 14.32 2.85
CA HIS A 83 -16.22 15.08 2.90
C HIS A 83 -15.37 14.87 1.64
N GLU A 84 -15.88 14.16 0.63
CA GLU A 84 -15.17 13.87 -0.62
C GLU A 84 -13.79 13.25 -0.33
N LEU A 85 -13.75 12.30 0.60
CA LEU A 85 -12.55 11.59 1.01
C LEU A 85 -12.50 10.18 0.44
N HIS A 86 -11.31 9.59 0.43
CA HIS A 86 -11.13 8.18 0.11
C HIS A 86 -10.60 7.41 1.32
N THR A 87 -10.96 6.13 1.39
CA THR A 87 -10.37 5.20 2.36
C THR A 87 -9.85 3.97 1.62
N VAL A 88 -8.66 3.51 2.00
CA VAL A 88 -8.14 2.21 1.49
C VAL A 88 -9.08 1.07 1.87
N CYS A 89 -9.79 1.21 2.99
CA CYS A 89 -10.80 0.29 3.48
C CYS A 89 -11.91 0.03 2.45
N GLN A 90 -12.47 1.08 1.86
CA GLN A 90 -13.49 0.96 0.82
C GLN A 90 -12.88 0.45 -0.49
N SER A 91 -11.76 1.02 -0.94
CA SER A 91 -11.11 0.64 -2.21
C SER A 91 -10.68 -0.82 -2.23
N ALA A 92 -10.19 -1.35 -1.11
CA ALA A 92 -9.73 -2.73 -0.97
C ALA A 92 -10.81 -3.70 -0.45
N ARG A 93 -12.05 -3.23 -0.22
CA ARG A 93 -13.15 -4.02 0.39
C ARG A 93 -12.68 -4.75 1.67
N CYS A 94 -12.07 -3.99 2.57
CA CYS A 94 -11.37 -4.55 3.71
C CYS A 94 -12.33 -5.31 4.65
N PRO A 95 -12.01 -6.57 5.01
CA PRO A 95 -12.86 -7.36 5.90
C PRO A 95 -12.90 -6.83 7.34
N ASN A 96 -11.92 -6.02 7.74
CA ASN A 96 -11.72 -5.60 9.13
C ASN A 96 -12.38 -4.26 9.48
N MET A 97 -13.09 -3.62 8.53
CA MET A 97 -13.62 -2.27 8.70
C MET A 97 -14.46 -2.07 9.95
N GLY A 98 -15.37 -3.01 10.25
CA GLY A 98 -16.25 -2.91 11.41
C GLY A 98 -15.49 -2.98 12.74
N GLU A 99 -14.46 -3.82 12.79
CA GLU A 99 -13.64 -4.01 13.98
C GLU A 99 -12.72 -2.81 14.23
N CYS A 100 -11.94 -2.40 13.22
CA CYS A 100 -11.06 -1.23 13.30
C CYS A 100 -11.84 0.02 13.75
N TRP A 101 -13.02 0.22 13.17
CA TRP A 101 -13.86 1.36 13.51
C TRP A 101 -14.36 1.32 14.95
N THR A 102 -14.80 0.16 15.43
CA THR A 102 -15.26 -0.02 16.83
C THR A 102 -14.12 0.22 17.82
N ALA A 103 -12.88 -0.07 17.43
CA ALA A 103 -11.68 0.25 18.22
C ALA A 103 -11.33 1.75 18.22
N GLY A 104 -11.98 2.57 17.39
CA GLY A 104 -11.68 4.00 17.24
C GLY A 104 -10.55 4.27 16.25
N THR A 105 -10.29 3.36 15.31
CA THR A 105 -9.24 3.47 14.30
C THR A 105 -9.85 3.64 12.91
N ALA A 106 -9.33 4.60 12.13
CA ALA A 106 -9.75 4.82 10.75
C ALA A 106 -8.53 5.05 9.84
N THR A 107 -8.61 4.54 8.62
CA THR A 107 -7.54 4.71 7.61
C THR A 107 -8.04 5.57 6.45
N PHE A 108 -7.40 6.72 6.26
CA PHE A 108 -7.70 7.67 5.19
C PHE A 108 -6.67 7.54 4.08
N MET A 109 -7.13 7.59 2.84
CA MET A 109 -6.28 7.60 1.65
C MET A 109 -6.34 8.98 1.01
N ILE A 110 -5.26 9.75 1.18
CA ILE A 110 -5.10 11.09 0.62
C ILE A 110 -4.49 11.04 -0.78
N LEU A 111 -4.44 12.19 -1.45
CA LEU A 111 -3.91 12.40 -2.81
C LEU A 111 -4.75 11.78 -3.93
N GLY A 112 -6.02 11.46 -3.64
CA GLY A 112 -6.97 10.86 -4.57
C GLY A 112 -7.00 9.32 -4.53
N ASN A 113 -7.58 8.72 -5.58
CA ASN A 113 -7.79 7.28 -5.71
C ASN A 113 -7.17 6.66 -6.98
N VAL A 114 -6.37 7.44 -7.73
CA VAL A 114 -5.63 7.02 -8.92
C VAL A 114 -4.13 7.12 -8.63
N CYS A 115 -3.42 6.00 -8.78
CA CYS A 115 -2.01 5.86 -8.46
C CYS A 115 -1.16 5.83 -9.73
N THR A 116 0.00 6.52 -9.72
CA THR A 116 0.97 6.48 -10.83
C THR A 116 1.70 5.15 -10.99
N ARG A 117 1.54 4.23 -10.03
CA ARG A 117 2.18 2.91 -10.00
C ARG A 117 1.16 1.79 -10.13
N SER A 118 1.64 0.66 -10.65
CA SER A 118 0.84 -0.52 -11.02
C SER A 118 1.31 -1.76 -10.24
N CYS A 119 1.29 -1.69 -8.92
CA CYS A 119 1.65 -2.84 -8.08
C CYS A 119 0.71 -4.01 -8.36
N GLY A 120 1.25 -5.20 -8.64
CA GLY A 120 0.47 -6.36 -9.11
C GLY A 120 -0.53 -6.91 -8.09
N PHE A 121 -0.47 -6.46 -6.84
CA PHE A 121 -1.36 -6.85 -5.75
C PHE A 121 -2.43 -5.81 -5.41
N CYS A 122 -2.27 -4.56 -5.85
CA CYS A 122 -3.01 -3.42 -5.32
C CYS A 122 -4.29 -3.14 -6.11
N ALA A 123 -5.41 -2.98 -5.41
CA ALA A 123 -6.73 -2.73 -6.00
C ALA A 123 -6.97 -1.26 -6.40
N VAL A 124 -6.06 -0.35 -6.07
CA VAL A 124 -6.17 1.08 -6.41
C VAL A 124 -6.00 1.26 -7.93
N LEU A 125 -6.80 2.14 -8.53
CA LEU A 125 -6.74 2.41 -9.96
C LEU A 125 -5.35 2.91 -10.35
N THR A 126 -4.81 2.37 -11.44
CA THR A 126 -3.56 2.86 -12.02
C THR A 126 -3.87 3.89 -13.09
N GLY A 127 -3.21 5.05 -13.04
CA GLY A 127 -3.36 6.10 -14.03
C GLY A 127 -2.54 7.34 -13.69
N ARG A 128 -2.63 8.36 -14.55
CA ARG A 128 -2.16 9.69 -14.20
C ARG A 128 -3.35 10.45 -13.59
N PRO A 129 -3.24 10.99 -12.38
CA PRO A 129 -4.28 11.86 -11.84
C PRO A 129 -4.49 13.06 -12.77
N ASP A 130 -5.74 13.29 -13.18
CA ASP A 130 -6.10 14.37 -14.10
C ASP A 130 -6.06 15.75 -13.42
N GLU A 131 -6.23 15.77 -12.10
CA GLU A 131 -6.30 16.98 -11.28
C GLU A 131 -4.99 17.21 -10.50
N GLY A 132 -4.78 18.46 -10.07
CA GLY A 132 -3.64 18.88 -9.26
C GLY A 132 -3.61 18.24 -7.87
N LEU A 133 -3.00 18.93 -6.91
CA LEU A 133 -3.23 18.58 -5.50
C LEU A 133 -4.43 19.35 -4.99
N ASP A 134 -5.31 18.66 -4.28
CA ASP A 134 -6.28 19.29 -3.42
C ASP A 134 -5.59 19.67 -2.10
N TYR A 135 -5.28 20.95 -1.93
CA TYR A 135 -4.62 21.46 -0.73
C TYR A 135 -5.58 21.64 0.46
N ASP A 136 -6.91 21.50 0.27
CA ASP A 136 -7.90 21.51 1.36
C ASP A 136 -8.21 20.09 1.88
N GLU A 137 -7.77 19.04 1.18
CA GLU A 137 -7.94 17.64 1.61
C GLU A 137 -7.46 17.40 3.07
N PRO A 138 -6.29 17.91 3.52
CA PRO A 138 -5.86 17.80 4.92
C PRO A 138 -6.88 18.31 5.94
N ARG A 139 -7.53 19.44 5.66
CA ARG A 139 -8.55 20.04 6.55
C ARG A 139 -9.79 19.14 6.62
N ARG A 140 -10.23 18.59 5.49
CA ARG A 140 -11.38 17.67 5.44
C ARG A 140 -11.09 16.36 6.17
N VAL A 141 -9.87 15.83 6.09
CA VAL A 141 -9.45 14.67 6.90
C VAL A 141 -9.51 14.98 8.39
N ALA A 142 -8.97 16.12 8.83
CA ALA A 142 -9.01 16.53 10.24
C ALA A 142 -10.45 16.69 10.77
N ASP A 143 -11.33 17.31 9.98
CA ASP A 143 -12.75 17.43 10.30
C ASP A 143 -13.43 16.06 10.41
N ALA A 144 -13.14 15.16 9.48
CA ALA A 144 -13.65 13.79 9.50
C ALA A 144 -13.20 13.07 10.77
N VAL A 145 -11.89 13.06 11.08
CA VAL A 145 -11.30 12.46 12.30
C VAL A 145 -12.00 12.96 13.55
N LYS A 146 -12.20 14.27 13.67
CA LYS A 146 -12.89 14.90 14.81
C LYS A 146 -14.35 14.49 14.91
N LYS A 147 -15.10 14.58 13.81
CA LYS A 147 -16.53 14.21 13.75
C LYS A 147 -16.76 12.73 14.06
N MET A 148 -15.80 11.92 13.66
CA MET A 148 -15.77 10.47 13.84
C MET A 148 -15.34 10.06 15.26
N GLY A 149 -14.68 10.94 16.02
CA GLY A 149 -14.14 10.60 17.34
C GLY A 149 -13.03 9.53 17.26
N VAL A 150 -12.25 9.56 16.18
CA VAL A 150 -11.12 8.65 15.96
C VAL A 150 -10.05 8.89 17.03
N LYS A 151 -9.54 7.81 17.60
CA LYS A 151 -8.45 7.81 18.59
C LYS A 151 -7.09 7.55 17.96
N HIS A 152 -7.07 6.81 16.86
CA HIS A 152 -5.87 6.50 16.08
C HIS A 152 -6.18 6.65 14.58
N ALA A 153 -5.59 7.65 13.95
CA ALA A 153 -5.76 7.92 12.52
C ALA A 153 -4.57 7.34 11.74
N VAL A 154 -4.84 6.49 10.76
CA VAL A 154 -3.84 6.00 9.82
C VAL A 154 -3.98 6.76 8.51
N ILE A 155 -2.94 7.45 8.06
CA ILE A 155 -2.94 8.24 6.83
C ILE A 155 -2.05 7.54 5.80
N THR A 156 -2.64 7.12 4.68
CA THR A 156 -1.93 6.54 3.54
C THR A 156 -2.20 7.38 2.30
N SER A 157 -1.47 7.15 1.21
CA SER A 157 -1.76 7.79 -0.07
C SER A 157 -1.61 6.86 -1.26
N VAL A 158 -2.10 7.31 -2.40
CA VAL A 158 -1.61 6.86 -3.71
C VAL A 158 -0.22 7.43 -3.99
N ASN A 159 0.52 6.84 -4.93
CA ASN A 159 1.79 7.42 -5.39
C ASN A 159 1.52 8.57 -6.36
N ARG A 160 2.25 9.68 -6.18
CA ARG A 160 2.22 10.88 -7.03
C ARG A 160 3.58 11.13 -7.69
N ASP A 161 4.06 10.15 -8.46
CA ASP A 161 5.40 10.19 -9.08
C ASP A 161 5.53 11.29 -10.17
N GLU A 162 4.44 11.86 -10.64
CA GLU A 162 4.47 13.00 -11.56
C GLU A 162 4.90 14.31 -10.86
N ARG A 163 4.88 14.36 -9.52
CA ARG A 163 5.30 15.52 -8.73
C ARG A 163 6.77 15.46 -8.31
N LYS A 164 7.33 16.64 -8.03
CA LYS A 164 8.70 16.81 -7.52
C LYS A 164 8.84 16.51 -6.03
N ASP A 165 7.76 16.62 -5.28
CA ASP A 165 7.69 16.41 -3.83
C ASP A 165 6.95 15.12 -3.45
N GLY A 166 6.49 14.35 -4.44
CA GLY A 166 5.73 13.11 -4.25
C GLY A 166 4.43 13.26 -3.45
N GLY A 167 3.95 14.49 -3.21
CA GLY A 167 2.78 14.77 -2.34
C GLY A 167 3.09 14.85 -0.84
N ALA A 168 4.36 14.84 -0.43
CA ALA A 168 4.76 14.93 0.98
C ALA A 168 4.16 16.11 1.78
N PRO A 169 3.99 17.33 1.22
CA PRO A 169 3.36 18.43 1.96
C PRO A 169 1.94 18.13 2.45
N ILE A 170 1.15 17.35 1.70
CA ILE A 170 -0.22 17.00 2.10
C ILE A 170 -0.21 16.02 3.27
N PHE A 171 0.75 15.08 3.32
CA PHE A 171 0.95 14.25 4.51
C PHE A 171 1.26 15.12 5.73
N ALA A 172 2.20 16.05 5.59
CA ALA A 172 2.61 16.92 6.69
C ALA A 172 1.46 17.78 7.22
N ASP A 173 0.73 18.45 6.31
CA ASP A 173 -0.45 19.24 6.66
C ASP A 173 -1.55 18.40 7.31
N THR A 174 -1.74 17.16 6.86
CA THR A 174 -2.74 16.25 7.44
C THR A 174 -2.39 15.88 8.88
N ILE A 175 -1.13 15.53 9.16
CA ILE A 175 -0.67 15.22 10.54
C ILE A 175 -0.92 16.41 11.45
N ARG A 176 -0.48 17.59 11.02
CA ARG A 176 -0.59 18.85 11.77
C ARG A 176 -2.04 19.21 12.08
N LEU A 177 -2.91 19.23 11.06
CA LEU A 177 -4.31 19.62 11.24
C LEU A 177 -5.09 18.60 12.07
N ILE A 178 -4.79 17.30 11.98
CA ILE A 178 -5.41 16.29 12.87
C ILE A 178 -5.06 16.58 14.33
N ARG A 179 -3.78 16.85 14.63
CA ARG A 179 -3.32 17.14 15.99
C ARG A 179 -3.93 18.42 16.55
N GLU A 180 -4.05 19.46 15.72
CA GLU A 180 -4.72 20.71 16.08
C GLU A 180 -6.22 20.50 16.34
N ALA A 181 -6.90 19.68 15.52
CA ALA A 181 -8.33 19.44 15.63
C ALA A 181 -8.70 18.50 16.79
N THR A 182 -7.82 17.53 17.12
CA THR A 182 -8.09 16.43 18.07
C THR A 182 -6.83 16.07 18.87
N SER A 183 -6.61 16.73 20.00
CA SER A 183 -5.39 16.61 20.83
C SER A 183 -5.10 15.23 21.44
N GLY A 184 -6.06 14.30 21.41
CA GLY A 184 -5.89 12.92 21.89
C GLY A 184 -5.77 11.87 20.79
N CYS A 185 -5.75 12.28 19.51
CA CYS A 185 -5.65 11.37 18.38
C CYS A 185 -4.18 11.14 18.03
N THR A 186 -3.77 9.88 18.07
CA THR A 186 -2.46 9.45 17.56
C THR A 186 -2.51 9.29 16.05
N VAL A 187 -1.38 9.53 15.37
CA VAL A 187 -1.29 9.55 13.91
C VAL A 187 -0.22 8.59 13.42
N GLU A 188 -0.62 7.53 12.71
CA GLU A 188 0.26 6.68 11.92
C GLU A 188 0.25 7.16 10.46
N VAL A 189 1.40 7.21 9.81
CA VAL A 189 1.48 7.42 8.36
C VAL A 189 2.00 6.19 7.65
N LEU A 190 1.28 5.71 6.63
CA LEU A 190 1.73 4.69 5.68
C LEU A 190 2.16 5.38 4.39
N ILE A 191 3.46 5.63 4.25
CA ILE A 191 4.01 6.48 3.19
C ILE A 191 4.50 5.67 1.97
N PRO A 192 4.50 6.28 0.77
CA PRO A 192 5.24 5.75 -0.37
C PRO A 192 6.76 5.83 -0.15
N ASP A 193 7.55 5.28 -1.08
CA ASP A 193 9.02 5.36 -1.03
C ASP A 193 9.57 6.71 -1.54
N PHE A 194 8.69 7.62 -1.96
CA PHE A 194 8.98 8.90 -2.61
C PHE A 194 9.99 8.82 -3.77
N ARG A 195 10.20 7.64 -4.38
CA ARG A 195 11.29 7.34 -5.33
C ARG A 195 12.70 7.70 -4.81
N GLY A 196 12.89 7.70 -3.50
CA GLY A 196 14.17 8.07 -2.89
C GLY A 196 14.42 9.59 -2.88
N LEU A 197 13.38 10.41 -3.04
CA LEU A 197 13.45 11.85 -2.82
C LEU A 197 13.50 12.12 -1.32
N TRP A 198 14.70 12.16 -0.75
CA TRP A 198 14.89 12.25 0.70
C TRP A 198 14.41 13.56 1.31
N ASP A 199 14.39 14.65 0.55
CA ASP A 199 13.77 15.91 1.01
C ASP A 199 12.25 15.76 1.18
N ALA A 200 11.60 14.99 0.30
CA ALA A 200 10.18 14.69 0.44
C ALA A 200 9.89 13.79 1.64
N LEU A 201 10.76 12.78 1.88
CA LEU A 201 10.69 12.00 3.10
C LEU A 201 10.82 12.90 4.34
N GLN A 202 11.82 13.79 4.36
CA GLN A 202 12.12 14.66 5.50
C GLN A 202 10.93 15.55 5.88
N ILE A 203 10.20 16.09 4.90
CA ILE A 203 8.96 16.88 5.15
C ILE A 203 7.98 16.10 6.03
N VAL A 204 7.82 14.79 5.82
CA VAL A 204 6.93 13.96 6.64
C VAL A 204 7.55 13.62 8.00
N LEU A 205 8.87 13.39 8.05
CA LEU A 205 9.58 13.08 9.30
C LEU A 205 9.56 14.24 10.29
N ASP A 206 9.64 15.47 9.78
CA ASP A 206 9.64 16.70 10.58
C ASP A 206 8.34 16.90 11.37
N GLU A 207 7.21 16.37 10.89
CA GLU A 207 5.92 16.40 11.59
C GLU A 207 5.78 15.35 12.71
N ARG A 208 6.79 14.48 12.87
CA ARG A 208 6.89 13.51 13.97
C ARG A 208 5.60 12.69 14.15
N PRO A 209 5.17 11.90 13.15
CA PRO A 209 4.04 10.99 13.31
C PRO A 209 4.32 10.01 14.45
N ASP A 210 3.28 9.56 15.15
CA ASP A 210 3.40 8.61 16.26
C ASP A 210 3.95 7.26 15.78
N ILE A 211 3.57 6.85 14.57
CA ILE A 211 4.14 5.69 13.87
C ILE A 211 4.44 6.07 12.42
N LEU A 212 5.65 5.80 11.96
CA LEU A 212 6.00 5.86 10.54
C LEU A 212 6.03 4.46 9.94
N ASN A 213 5.10 4.21 9.04
CA ASN A 213 4.93 2.96 8.35
C ASN A 213 5.35 3.06 6.88
N HIS A 214 6.20 2.14 6.43
CA HIS A 214 6.47 1.93 5.01
C HIS A 214 6.56 0.44 4.73
N ASN A 215 5.56 -0.11 4.03
CA ASN A 215 5.55 -1.53 3.72
C ASN A 215 6.60 -1.88 2.66
N VAL A 216 7.31 -2.98 2.88
CA VAL A 216 8.14 -3.67 1.89
C VAL A 216 7.30 -4.61 1.01
N GLU A 217 6.18 -5.11 1.55
CA GLU A 217 5.16 -5.95 0.90
C GLU A 217 5.59 -7.39 0.57
N THR A 218 6.82 -7.63 0.14
CA THR A 218 7.29 -8.98 -0.23
C THR A 218 8.82 -9.11 -0.20
N VAL A 219 9.30 -10.34 -0.37
CA VAL A 219 10.72 -10.70 -0.37
C VAL A 219 11.47 -10.17 -1.62
N PRO A 220 12.81 -9.97 -1.54
CA PRO A 220 13.59 -9.37 -2.63
C PRO A 220 13.42 -10.02 -4.01
N ARG A 221 13.35 -11.36 -4.07
CA ARG A 221 13.19 -12.11 -5.32
C ARG A 221 11.89 -11.76 -6.05
N LEU A 222 10.81 -11.54 -5.30
CA LEU A 222 9.48 -11.25 -5.84
C LEU A 222 9.25 -9.77 -6.12
N TYR A 223 10.15 -8.89 -5.66
CA TYR A 223 9.92 -7.46 -5.64
C TYR A 223 9.58 -6.87 -7.00
N ARG A 224 10.30 -7.25 -8.06
CA ARG A 224 10.03 -6.75 -9.42
C ARG A 224 8.69 -7.24 -10.00
N LYS A 225 8.23 -8.44 -9.60
CA LYS A 225 6.93 -9.01 -10.00
C LYS A 225 5.79 -8.30 -9.26
N VAL A 226 5.96 -8.05 -7.96
CA VAL A 226 4.92 -7.53 -7.07
C VAL A 226 4.84 -5.99 -7.11
N ARG A 227 5.99 -5.30 -7.17
CA ARG A 227 6.13 -3.84 -7.13
C ARG A 227 7.09 -3.35 -8.23
N PRO A 228 6.69 -3.36 -9.51
CA PRO A 228 7.60 -3.12 -10.63
C PRO A 228 8.27 -1.73 -10.63
N GLN A 229 7.67 -0.72 -9.99
CA GLN A 229 8.21 0.64 -9.87
C GLN A 229 8.90 0.94 -8.53
N ALA A 230 8.98 0.00 -7.59
CA ALA A 230 9.67 0.20 -6.31
C ALA A 230 11.00 -0.57 -6.27
N GLU A 231 11.86 -0.24 -5.32
CA GLU A 231 13.12 -0.97 -5.06
C GLU A 231 13.20 -1.43 -3.60
N TYR A 232 13.58 -2.69 -3.36
CA TYR A 232 13.64 -3.28 -2.01
C TYR A 232 14.58 -2.51 -1.09
N GLN A 233 15.80 -2.24 -1.55
CA GLN A 233 16.82 -1.52 -0.77
C GLN A 233 16.39 -0.08 -0.45
N ARG A 234 15.66 0.57 -1.36
CA ARG A 234 15.08 1.90 -1.11
C ARG A 234 14.03 1.87 0.00
N SER A 235 13.18 0.85 0.01
CA SER A 235 12.18 0.69 1.06
C SER A 235 12.82 0.43 2.43
N LEU A 236 13.91 -0.35 2.49
CA LEU A 236 14.71 -0.48 3.72
C LEU A 236 15.36 0.85 4.13
N GLU A 237 15.86 1.63 3.17
CA GLU A 237 16.46 2.93 3.44
C GLU A 237 15.45 3.96 4.01
N VAL A 238 14.20 3.94 3.53
CA VAL A 238 13.11 4.77 4.11
C VAL A 238 12.92 4.46 5.59
N LEU A 239 12.85 3.17 5.95
CA LEU A 239 12.69 2.72 7.34
C LEU A 239 13.92 3.08 8.18
N SER A 240 15.12 2.83 7.67
CA SER A 240 16.38 3.13 8.36
C SER A 240 16.55 4.63 8.65
N ARG A 241 16.27 5.50 7.66
CA ARG A 241 16.33 6.96 7.83
C ARG A 241 15.32 7.46 8.87
N SER A 242 14.12 6.87 8.88
CA SER A 242 13.08 7.21 9.84
C SER A 242 13.46 6.78 11.26
N LYS A 243 14.00 5.56 11.40
CA LYS A 243 14.48 5.04 12.68
C LYS A 243 15.66 5.83 13.24
N ALA A 244 16.57 6.28 12.37
CA ALA A 244 17.70 7.14 12.75
C ALA A 244 17.26 8.49 13.35
N GLN A 245 16.02 8.94 13.09
CA GLN A 245 15.43 10.13 13.70
C GLN A 245 14.57 9.82 14.94
N SER A 246 14.70 8.60 15.48
CA SER A 246 13.99 8.11 16.66
C SER A 246 12.47 8.06 16.50
N LEU A 247 11.97 7.92 15.27
CA LEU A 247 10.57 7.60 15.04
C LEU A 247 10.33 6.11 15.29
N ARG A 248 9.13 5.79 15.78
CA ARG A 248 8.64 4.42 15.84
C ARG A 248 8.33 3.95 14.42
N THR A 249 9.02 2.92 13.94
CA THR A 249 8.93 2.47 12.57
C THR A 249 8.15 1.17 12.43
N LYS A 250 7.38 1.09 11.35
CA LYS A 250 6.53 -0.05 11.04
C LYS A 250 6.69 -0.47 9.59
N SER A 251 6.57 -1.76 9.34
CA SER A 251 6.50 -2.30 8.00
C SER A 251 5.59 -3.52 7.95
N GLY A 252 5.27 -3.93 6.74
CA GLY A 252 4.40 -5.07 6.50
C GLY A 252 4.80 -5.85 5.27
N ILE A 253 4.47 -7.14 5.29
CA ILE A 253 4.55 -8.04 4.15
C ILE A 253 3.23 -8.79 3.97
N MET A 254 2.99 -9.21 2.73
CA MET A 254 1.94 -10.17 2.40
C MET A 254 2.58 -11.51 2.04
N VAL A 255 2.02 -12.58 2.60
CA VAL A 255 2.42 -13.97 2.31
C VAL A 255 1.40 -14.66 1.41
N GLY A 256 1.83 -15.69 0.70
CA GLY A 256 1.05 -16.41 -0.32
C GLY A 256 1.28 -15.91 -1.75
N LEU A 257 2.37 -15.17 -2.01
CA LEU A 257 2.78 -14.67 -3.33
C LEU A 257 3.86 -15.55 -4.00
N GLY A 258 4.27 -16.62 -3.32
CA GLY A 258 5.28 -17.58 -3.78
C GLY A 258 6.66 -17.38 -3.16
N GLU A 259 6.73 -16.66 -2.04
CA GLU A 259 7.90 -16.58 -1.16
C GLU A 259 8.12 -17.90 -0.43
N SER A 260 9.38 -18.21 -0.13
CA SER A 260 9.74 -19.30 0.77
C SER A 260 9.94 -18.81 2.20
N ASP A 261 9.86 -19.73 3.15
CA ASP A 261 10.00 -19.43 4.58
C ASP A 261 11.35 -18.77 4.86
N ASP A 262 12.44 -19.34 4.34
CA ASP A 262 13.80 -18.78 4.49
C ASP A 262 13.91 -17.34 3.97
N GLU A 263 13.19 -16.99 2.89
CA GLU A 263 13.18 -15.62 2.37
C GLU A 263 12.40 -14.67 3.29
N VAL A 264 11.33 -15.13 3.93
CA VAL A 264 10.60 -14.36 4.94
C VAL A 264 11.47 -14.15 6.16
N LEU A 265 12.20 -15.18 6.60
CA LEU A 265 13.12 -15.09 7.74
C LEU A 265 14.29 -14.15 7.46
N ALA A 266 14.88 -14.20 6.26
CA ALA A 266 15.93 -13.27 5.86
C ALA A 266 15.44 -11.81 5.82
N LEU A 267 14.18 -11.59 5.39
CA LEU A 267 13.57 -10.27 5.43
C LEU A 267 13.34 -9.79 6.88
N MET A 268 12.96 -10.69 7.80
CA MET A 268 12.89 -10.35 9.23
C MET A 268 14.27 -9.98 9.79
N ASP A 269 15.34 -10.64 9.34
CA ASP A 269 16.71 -10.28 9.71
C ASP A 269 17.08 -8.87 9.21
N ASP A 270 16.68 -8.50 7.98
CA ASP A 270 16.85 -7.14 7.47
C ASP A 270 16.09 -6.11 8.34
N PHE A 271 14.86 -6.41 8.75
CA PHE A 271 14.08 -5.55 9.64
C PHE A 271 14.68 -5.42 11.03
N ALA A 272 15.13 -6.52 11.62
CA ALA A 272 15.83 -6.51 12.90
C ALA A 272 17.14 -5.72 12.83
N GLY A 273 17.89 -5.84 11.72
CA GLY A 273 19.11 -5.06 11.48
C GLY A 273 18.89 -3.54 11.41
N ILE A 274 17.69 -3.11 10.99
CA ILE A 274 17.27 -1.69 11.03
C ILE A 274 16.83 -1.26 12.43
N GLY A 275 16.41 -2.20 13.28
CA GLY A 275 15.71 -1.93 14.52
C GLY A 275 14.24 -1.55 14.30
N LEU A 276 13.56 -2.22 13.36
CA LEU A 276 12.13 -2.03 13.13
C LEU A 276 11.33 -2.35 14.40
N ASP A 277 10.40 -1.47 14.77
CA ASP A 277 9.60 -1.65 15.99
C ASP A 277 8.42 -2.59 15.75
N VAL A 278 7.71 -2.41 14.63
CA VAL A 278 6.45 -3.12 14.37
C VAL A 278 6.46 -3.78 13.00
N MET A 279 6.18 -5.08 12.95
CA MET A 279 5.99 -5.83 11.71
C MET A 279 4.56 -6.34 11.60
N THR A 280 3.98 -6.24 10.41
CA THR A 280 2.67 -6.83 10.10
C THR A 280 2.80 -7.91 9.02
N ILE A 281 2.15 -9.06 9.20
CA ILE A 281 2.19 -10.19 8.26
C ILE A 281 0.77 -10.65 7.98
N GLY A 282 0.32 -10.47 6.74
CA GLY A 282 -1.04 -10.79 6.31
C GLY A 282 -1.09 -11.73 5.11
N GLN A 283 -2.20 -12.46 4.94
CA GLN A 283 -2.42 -13.22 3.70
C GLN A 283 -2.68 -12.26 2.53
N TYR A 284 -1.97 -12.48 1.43
CA TYR A 284 -2.30 -11.89 0.14
C TYR A 284 -3.66 -12.41 -0.33
N LEU A 285 -4.59 -11.49 -0.58
CA LEU A 285 -5.89 -11.78 -1.18
C LEU A 285 -5.97 -11.09 -2.53
N GLN A 286 -6.07 -11.89 -3.59
CA GLN A 286 -6.20 -11.39 -4.96
C GLN A 286 -7.46 -10.50 -5.12
N PRO A 287 -7.32 -9.21 -5.49
CA PRO A 287 -8.48 -8.32 -5.66
C PRO A 287 -9.37 -8.69 -6.85
N THR A 288 -8.76 -8.94 -8.00
CA THR A 288 -9.45 -9.38 -9.24
C THR A 288 -8.59 -10.38 -9.99
N HIS A 289 -9.16 -11.09 -10.97
CA HIS A 289 -8.42 -12.05 -11.79
C HIS A 289 -7.27 -11.46 -12.62
N MET A 290 -7.21 -10.14 -12.77
CA MET A 290 -6.13 -9.44 -13.47
C MET A 290 -4.90 -9.17 -12.58
N HIS A 291 -5.04 -9.35 -11.26
CA HIS A 291 -3.95 -9.20 -10.30
C HIS A 291 -3.17 -10.50 -10.16
N LEU A 292 -2.03 -10.45 -9.47
CA LEU A 292 -1.21 -11.64 -9.21
C LEU A 292 -2.05 -12.80 -8.62
N PRO A 293 -1.80 -14.04 -9.04
CA PRO A 293 -2.47 -15.19 -8.43
C PRO A 293 -2.01 -15.37 -6.99
N VAL A 294 -2.89 -15.93 -6.15
CA VAL A 294 -2.49 -16.47 -4.86
C VAL A 294 -1.78 -17.80 -5.13
N GLU A 295 -0.52 -17.92 -4.72
CA GLU A 295 0.27 -19.15 -4.86
C GLU A 295 -0.02 -20.11 -3.70
N GLU A 296 -0.22 -19.58 -2.49
CA GLU A 296 -0.52 -20.36 -1.29
C GLU A 296 -1.51 -19.63 -0.37
N PHE A 297 -2.45 -20.38 0.21
CA PHE A 297 -3.22 -19.92 1.38
C PHE A 297 -2.55 -20.42 2.65
N VAL A 298 -1.79 -19.53 3.29
CA VAL A 298 -1.00 -19.84 4.47
C VAL A 298 -1.92 -20.21 5.64
N HIS A 299 -1.57 -21.30 6.33
CA HIS A 299 -2.31 -21.78 7.50
C HIS A 299 -2.10 -20.86 8.71
N PRO A 300 -3.10 -20.64 9.59
CA PRO A 300 -2.97 -19.81 10.79
C PRO A 300 -1.76 -20.17 11.68
N ASP A 301 -1.43 -21.45 11.81
CA ASP A 301 -0.27 -21.90 12.61
C ASP A 301 1.06 -21.35 12.09
N LYS A 302 1.19 -21.16 10.77
CA LYS A 302 2.39 -20.56 10.17
C LYS A 302 2.47 -19.06 10.47
N PHE A 303 1.34 -18.37 10.55
CA PHE A 303 1.32 -16.98 11.02
C PHE A 303 1.74 -16.87 12.49
N ALA A 304 1.29 -17.78 13.35
CA ALA A 304 1.73 -17.85 14.75
C ALA A 304 3.25 -18.10 14.84
N TRP A 305 3.77 -19.02 14.02
CA TRP A 305 5.21 -19.26 13.92
C TRP A 305 5.97 -18.02 13.43
N TYR A 306 5.49 -17.32 12.40
CA TYR A 306 6.11 -16.07 11.93
C TYR A 306 6.17 -14.98 13.01
N LYS A 307 5.15 -14.91 13.87
CA LYS A 307 5.15 -13.99 15.01
C LYS A 307 6.29 -14.29 15.96
N GLU A 308 6.36 -15.53 16.45
CA GLU A 308 7.40 -15.98 17.38
C GLU A 308 8.80 -15.73 16.80
N GLU A 309 8.96 -16.01 15.51
CA GLU A 309 10.24 -15.96 14.83
C GLU A 309 10.71 -14.52 14.54
N GLY A 310 9.78 -13.59 14.27
CA GLY A 310 10.07 -12.16 14.15
C GLY A 310 10.40 -11.52 15.51
N GLU A 311 9.63 -11.84 16.56
CA GLU A 311 9.90 -11.36 17.92
C GLU A 311 11.26 -11.90 18.44
N ARG A 312 11.59 -13.17 18.16
CA ARG A 312 12.88 -13.79 18.49
C ARG A 312 14.08 -13.09 17.83
N ARG A 313 13.88 -12.44 16.68
CA ARG A 313 14.91 -11.64 15.99
C ARG A 313 15.09 -10.23 16.57
N GLY A 314 14.23 -9.82 17.48
CA GLY A 314 14.31 -8.50 18.13
C GLY A 314 13.38 -7.44 17.54
N ILE A 315 12.38 -7.82 16.73
CA ILE A 315 11.28 -6.91 16.38
C ILE A 315 10.37 -6.82 17.59
N GLU A 316 10.09 -5.61 18.08
CA GLU A 316 9.37 -5.39 19.35
C GLU A 316 7.94 -5.96 19.31
N HIS A 317 7.23 -5.75 18.20
CA HIS A 317 5.87 -6.24 18.02
C HIS A 317 5.66 -6.84 16.64
N VAL A 318 5.14 -8.08 16.59
CA VAL A 318 4.75 -8.73 15.33
C VAL A 318 3.25 -9.05 15.36
N GLU A 319 2.49 -8.37 14.52
CA GLU A 319 1.08 -8.66 14.27
C GLU A 319 0.98 -9.56 13.04
N SER A 320 0.56 -10.81 13.22
CA SER A 320 0.67 -11.84 12.20
C SER A 320 -0.58 -12.70 12.18
N GLY A 321 -1.27 -12.72 11.04
CA GLY A 321 -2.49 -13.49 10.89
C GLY A 321 -3.10 -13.39 9.50
N PRO A 322 -4.01 -14.32 9.12
CA PRO A 322 -4.55 -14.37 7.77
C PRO A 322 -5.26 -13.07 7.34
N LEU A 323 -5.94 -12.40 8.28
CA LEU A 323 -6.70 -11.18 8.01
C LEU A 323 -5.95 -9.91 8.38
N VAL A 324 -4.72 -10.02 8.88
CA VAL A 324 -3.92 -8.86 9.25
C VAL A 324 -3.67 -7.98 8.02
N ARG A 325 -3.72 -6.67 8.27
CA ARG A 325 -3.42 -5.59 7.32
C ARG A 325 -2.53 -4.60 8.05
N SER A 326 -1.81 -3.78 7.32
CA SER A 326 -0.92 -2.78 7.92
C SER A 326 -1.62 -1.89 8.94
N SER A 327 -2.89 -1.53 8.73
CA SER A 327 -3.68 -0.72 9.68
C SER A 327 -4.54 -1.51 10.67
N TYR A 328 -4.46 -2.84 10.68
CA TYR A 328 -5.21 -3.67 11.63
C TYR A 328 -4.60 -3.56 13.02
N HIS A 329 -5.44 -3.33 14.05
CA HIS A 329 -5.05 -3.08 15.45
C HIS A 329 -3.94 -2.04 15.65
N ALA A 330 -3.79 -1.11 14.70
CA ALA A 330 -2.71 -0.12 14.72
C ALA A 330 -2.70 0.75 15.99
N GLU A 331 -3.86 0.93 16.65
CA GLU A 331 -3.96 1.63 17.93
C GLU A 331 -3.19 0.96 19.08
N ARG A 332 -2.85 -0.34 18.94
CA ARG A 332 -2.07 -1.10 19.92
C ARG A 332 -0.57 -1.05 19.66
N HIS A 333 -0.19 -0.46 18.53
CA HIS A 333 1.18 -0.41 18.07
C HIS A 333 1.86 0.92 18.41
N VAL A 334 1.17 1.85 19.08
CA VAL A 334 1.73 3.15 19.52
C VAL A 334 2.66 2.93 20.71
#